data_AF-A0A7L4QMR6-F1
#
_entry.id   AF-A0A7L4QMR6-F1
#
_cell.length_a   1.000
_cell.length_b   1.000
_cell.length_c   1.000
_cell.angle_alpha   90.00
_cell.angle_beta   90.00
_cell.angle_gamma   90.00
#
_symmetry.space_group_name_H-M   'P 1'
#
loop_
_entity.id
_entity.type
_entity.pdbx_description
1 polymer ?
#
loop_
_entity_poly.entity_id
_entity_poly.type
_entity_poly.pdbx_seq_one_letter_code
_entity_poly.pdbx_strand_id
1 'polypeptide(L)'
;MVFIAYHLHGKGESPMELGCTEEKEVVTKDGRKIGILVGAKVDTDDWTVHSILIEVTKEMVLELGLKKSMLKSPKTSISTSHVSLAGDIIQLNVTLNELKDHV
;
A
#
# COMPACT_ATOMS: atom_id res chain seq x y z
N MET A 1 -7.41 -1.45 -18.03
CA MET A 1 -6.39 -1.53 -16.96
C MET A 1 -5.62 -2.82 -17.18
N VAL A 2 -4.37 -2.73 -17.65
CA VAL A 2 -3.51 -3.88 -17.94
C VAL A 2 -2.37 -3.85 -16.93
N PHE A 3 -2.22 -4.90 -16.14
CA PHE A 3 -1.08 -5.06 -15.24
C PHE A 3 0.01 -5.85 -15.95
N ILE A 4 1.27 -5.42 -15.80
CA ILE A 4 2.43 -6.20 -16.24
C ILE A 4 3.07 -6.81 -15.01
N ALA A 5 3.09 -8.14 -14.96
CA ALA A 5 3.76 -8.91 -13.91
C ALA A 5 5.19 -9.27 -14.35
N TYR A 6 6.17 -9.08 -13.48
CA TYR A 6 7.55 -9.54 -13.68
C TYR A 6 7.97 -10.44 -12.53
N HIS A 7 8.62 -11.56 -12.84
CA HIS A 7 9.19 -12.49 -11.85
C HIS A 7 10.71 -12.30 -11.83
N LEU A 8 11.25 -11.70 -10.77
CA LEU A 8 12.69 -11.51 -10.58
C LEU A 8 13.28 -12.72 -9.85
N HIS A 9 14.15 -13.47 -10.52
CA HIS A 9 14.81 -14.65 -9.97
C HIS A 9 15.93 -14.24 -8.98
N GLY A 10 15.55 -13.92 -7.74
CA GLY A 10 16.46 -13.66 -6.62
C GLY A 10 16.16 -14.59 -5.45
N LYS A 11 17.20 -15.16 -4.83
CA LYS A 11 17.08 -16.05 -3.65
C LYS A 11 16.24 -15.38 -2.55
N GLY A 12 15.06 -15.94 -2.29
CA GLY A 12 14.07 -15.43 -1.36
C GLY A 12 12.84 -14.96 -2.14
N GLU A 13 11.74 -15.70 -2.03
CA GLU A 13 10.47 -15.47 -2.71
C GLU A 13 10.09 -13.99 -2.62
N SER A 14 10.36 -13.25 -3.69
CA SER A 14 9.99 -11.84 -3.80
C SER A 14 8.58 -11.83 -4.36
N PRO A 15 7.60 -11.25 -3.64
CA PRO A 15 6.23 -11.22 -4.12
C PRO A 15 6.18 -10.52 -5.48
N MET A 16 5.37 -11.06 -6.38
CA MET A 16 5.10 -10.45 -7.68
C MET A 16 4.52 -9.05 -7.48
N GLU A 17 5.22 -8.02 -7.96
CA GLU A 17 4.78 -6.62 -7.81
C GLU A 17 3.83 -6.23 -8.95
N LEU A 18 2.62 -5.80 -8.57
CA LEU A 18 1.65 -5.20 -9.48
C LEU A 18 1.81 -3.67 -9.46
N GLY A 19 2.35 -3.10 -10.53
CA GLY A 19 2.48 -1.65 -10.71
C GLY A 19 1.27 -1.03 -11.41
N CYS A 20 0.90 0.19 -11.03
CA CYS A 20 0.02 1.06 -11.82
C CYS A 20 0.85 2.01 -12.67
N THR A 21 0.42 2.30 -13.89
CA THR A 21 1.07 3.29 -14.76
C THR A 21 0.90 4.72 -14.26
N GLU A 22 -0.14 4.97 -13.46
CA GLU A 22 -0.45 6.26 -12.86
C GLU A 22 -0.31 6.16 -11.34
N GLU A 23 0.20 7.23 -10.74
CA GLU A 23 0.32 7.36 -9.31
C GLU A 23 -1.08 7.39 -8.68
N LYS A 24 -1.34 6.53 -7.67
CA LYS A 24 -2.61 6.49 -6.95
C LYS A 24 -2.41 6.91 -5.50
N GLU A 25 -3.14 7.95 -5.10
CA GLU A 25 -3.17 8.40 -3.71
C GLU A 25 -3.98 7.43 -2.85
N VAL A 26 -3.50 7.16 -1.64
CA VAL A 26 -4.22 6.34 -0.66
C VAL A 26 -4.78 7.25 0.43
N VAL A 27 -6.09 7.21 0.60
CA VAL A 27 -6.86 8.13 1.45
C VAL A 27 -7.73 7.34 2.42
N THR A 28 -7.80 7.77 3.69
CA THR A 28 -8.66 7.16 4.70
C THR A 28 -10.14 7.47 4.49
N LYS A 29 -11.01 6.77 5.22
CA LYS A 29 -12.46 7.04 5.24
C LYS A 29 -12.79 8.47 5.63
N ASP A 30 -12.00 9.08 6.52
CA ASP A 30 -12.12 10.47 6.96
C ASP A 30 -11.41 11.48 6.04
N GLY A 31 -10.94 11.05 4.86
CA GLY A 31 -10.42 11.94 3.82
C GLY A 31 -8.95 12.34 3.98
N ARG A 32 -8.19 11.66 4.84
CA ARG A 32 -6.76 11.99 5.06
C ARG A 32 -5.88 11.20 4.09
N LYS A 33 -5.07 11.91 3.31
CA LYS A 33 -4.06 11.29 2.44
C LYS A 33 -2.94 10.68 3.28
N ILE A 34 -2.72 9.38 3.15
CA ILE A 34 -1.69 8.63 3.87
C ILE A 34 -0.39 8.55 3.06
N GLY A 35 -0.52 8.36 1.76
CA GLY A 35 0.61 7.99 0.93
C GLY A 35 0.23 7.69 -0.50
N ILE A 36 1.15 7.04 -1.19
CA ILE A 36 1.04 6.65 -2.60
C ILE A 36 1.14 5.14 -2.71
N LEU A 37 0.31 4.53 -3.55
CA LEU A 37 0.40 3.11 -3.89
C LEU A 37 1.68 2.85 -4.70
N VAL A 38 2.53 1.94 -4.22
CA VAL A 38 3.80 1.57 -4.87
C VAL A 38 3.90 0.08 -5.23
N GLY A 39 2.93 -0.73 -4.84
CA GLY A 39 2.89 -2.15 -5.20
C GLY A 39 1.79 -2.90 -4.46
N ALA A 40 1.83 -4.23 -4.57
CA ALA A 40 0.92 -5.13 -3.87
C ALA A 40 1.60 -6.47 -3.60
N LYS A 41 1.12 -7.19 -2.59
CA LYS A 41 1.48 -8.60 -2.36
C LYS A 41 0.39 -9.49 -2.94
N VAL A 42 0.81 -10.33 -3.88
CA VAL A 42 -0.03 -11.30 -4.57
C VAL A 42 0.27 -12.68 -4.01
N ASP A 43 -0.77 -13.42 -3.66
CA ASP A 43 -0.70 -14.85 -3.43
C ASP A 43 -0.69 -15.55 -4.80
N THR A 44 0.37 -16.33 -5.06
CA THR A 44 0.58 -16.95 -6.37
C THR A 44 -0.06 -18.32 -6.51
N ASP A 45 -0.56 -18.90 -5.41
CA ASP A 45 -1.27 -20.18 -5.44
C ASP A 45 -2.72 -19.97 -5.89
N ASP A 46 -3.38 -18.90 -5.41
CA ASP A 46 -4.77 -18.58 -5.76
C ASP A 46 -4.96 -17.32 -6.64
N TRP A 47 -3.85 -16.64 -6.97
CA TRP A 47 -3.83 -15.41 -7.77
C TRP A 47 -4.64 -14.25 -7.16
N THR A 48 -4.68 -14.14 -5.84
CA THR A 48 -5.38 -13.05 -5.14
C THR A 48 -4.43 -11.99 -4.59
N VAL A 49 -4.93 -10.75 -4.45
CA VAL A 49 -4.15 -9.65 -3.86
C VAL A 49 -4.50 -9.53 -2.38
N HIS A 50 -3.57 -9.91 -1.50
CA HIS A 50 -3.77 -9.87 -0.04
C HIS A 50 -3.56 -8.49 0.57
N SER A 51 -2.63 -7.71 0.02
CA SER A 51 -2.33 -6.38 0.55
C SER A 51 -1.73 -5.47 -0.50
N ILE A 52 -1.94 -4.17 -0.31
CA ILE A 52 -1.26 -3.12 -1.05
C ILE A 52 -0.06 -2.61 -0.27
N LEU A 53 0.98 -2.19 -0.98
CA LEU A 53 2.15 -1.54 -0.43
C LEU A 53 2.05 -0.05 -0.71
N ILE A 54 2.09 0.76 0.35
CA ILE A 54 2.02 2.21 0.24
C ILE A 54 3.32 2.83 0.70
N GLU A 55 3.79 3.84 -0.02
CA GLU A 55 4.83 4.74 0.46
C GLU A 55 4.17 5.86 1.28
N VAL A 56 4.45 5.90 2.58
CA VAL A 56 3.80 6.82 3.52
C VAL A 56 4.47 8.19 3.44
N THR A 57 3.66 9.26 3.39
CA THR A 57 4.19 10.64 3.37
C THR A 57 4.90 10.98 4.68
N LYS A 58 5.92 11.84 4.62
CA LYS A 58 6.71 12.23 5.81
C LYS A 58 5.86 12.76 6.97
N GLU A 59 4.78 13.46 6.67
CA GLU A 59 3.82 13.97 7.64
C GLU A 59 3.07 12.82 8.33
N MET A 60 2.61 11.84 7.55
CA MET A 60 1.87 10.69 8.05
C MET A 60 2.74 9.68 8.78
N VAL A 61 4.05 9.63 8.51
CA VAL A 61 5.01 8.85 9.34
C VAL A 61 4.95 9.28 10.80
N LEU A 62 4.88 10.59 11.06
CA LEU A 62 4.83 11.12 12.41
C LEU A 62 3.46 10.87 13.05
N GLU A 63 2.38 11.08 12.31
CA GLU A 63 1.02 10.88 12.84
C GLU A 63 0.68 9.43 13.12
N LEU A 64 1.17 8.50 12.29
CA LEU A 64 1.00 7.05 12.47
C LEU A 64 2.00 6.45 13.46
N GLY A 65 2.95 7.23 13.99
CA GLY A 65 3.96 6.73 14.93
C GLY A 65 4.97 5.75 14.30
N LEU A 66 5.11 5.77 12.97
CA LEU A 66 6.01 4.86 12.25
C LEU A 66 7.47 5.25 12.50
N LYS A 67 8.35 4.24 12.57
CA LYS A 67 9.78 4.47 12.78
C LYS A 67 10.37 5.24 11.60
N LYS A 68 10.79 6.48 11.87
CA LYS A 68 11.37 7.38 10.88
C LYS A 68 12.69 6.80 10.36
N SER A 69 12.73 6.37 9.10
CA SER A 69 13.98 6.05 8.42
C SER A 69 14.57 7.33 7.83
N MET A 70 15.84 7.62 8.12
CA MET A 70 16.47 8.88 7.70
C MET A 70 16.79 8.94 6.19
N LEU A 71 16.70 7.82 5.47
CA LEU A 71 17.14 7.70 4.07
C LEU A 71 16.01 7.43 3.05
N LYS A 72 14.88 6.85 3.48
CA LYS A 72 13.76 6.47 2.58
C LYS A 72 12.41 6.67 3.28
N SER A 73 11.41 7.11 2.52
CA SER A 73 10.01 7.08 2.96
C SER A 73 9.65 5.65 3.40
N PRO A 74 9.09 5.44 4.59
CA PRO A 74 8.72 4.10 5.03
C PRO A 74 7.57 3.58 4.16
N LYS A 75 7.67 2.31 3.80
CA LYS A 75 6.60 1.59 3.11
C LYS A 75 5.80 0.80 4.12
N THR A 76 4.47 0.85 4.05
CA THR A 76 3.59 0.02 4.89
C THR A 76 2.65 -0.84 4.06
N SER A 77 2.31 -2.00 4.61
CA SER A 77 1.42 -2.98 3.98
C SER A 77 0.02 -2.80 4.54
N ILE A 78 -0.98 -2.60 3.68
CA ILE A 78 -2.39 -2.49 4.10
C ILE A 78 -3.16 -3.65 3.47
N SER A 79 -3.91 -4.40 4.28
CA SER A 79 -4.76 -5.48 3.77
C SER A 79 -5.81 -4.94 2.81
N THR A 80 -6.09 -5.69 1.74
CA THR A 80 -7.17 -5.35 0.79
C THR A 80 -8.55 -5.38 1.44
N SER A 81 -8.72 -6.03 2.59
CA SER A 81 -9.96 -5.96 3.39
C SER A 81 -10.26 -4.55 3.91
N HIS A 82 -9.24 -3.69 4.03
CA HIS A 82 -9.42 -2.29 4.41
C HIS A 82 -9.67 -1.37 3.21
N VAL A 83 -9.68 -1.88 1.98
CA VAL A 83 -9.92 -1.09 0.77
C VAL A 83 -11.41 -1.09 0.44
N SER A 84 -12.00 0.11 0.37
CA SER A 84 -13.40 0.30 -0.03
C SER A 84 -13.57 0.61 -1.52
N LEU A 85 -12.60 1.34 -2.10
CA LEU A 85 -12.60 1.77 -3.48
C LEU A 85 -11.18 1.71 -4.03
N ALA A 86 -11.05 1.18 -5.24
CA ALA A 86 -9.81 1.20 -6.01
C ALA A 86 -10.11 1.81 -7.40
N GLY A 87 -10.00 3.13 -7.50
CA GLY A 87 -10.20 3.92 -8.72
C GLY A 87 -9.00 4.84 -8.95
N ASP A 88 -9.23 6.11 -9.27
CA ASP A 88 -8.18 7.13 -9.38
C ASP A 88 -7.46 7.33 -8.03
N ILE A 89 -8.22 7.17 -6.94
CA ILE A 89 -7.73 7.06 -5.58
C ILE A 89 -7.97 5.65 -5.04
N ILE A 90 -7.16 5.27 -4.05
CA ILE A 90 -7.44 4.12 -3.19
C ILE A 90 -8.05 4.65 -1.90
N GLN A 91 -9.34 4.39 -1.67
CA GLN A 91 -10.01 4.80 -0.44
C GLN A 91 -10.11 3.64 0.55
N LEU A 92 -9.64 3.85 1.77
CA LEU A 92 -9.78 2.89 2.85
C LEU A 92 -11.15 2.98 3.52
N ASN A 93 -11.64 1.86 4.06
CA ASN A 93 -12.85 1.81 4.89
C ASN A 93 -12.59 2.13 6.37
N VAL A 94 -11.33 2.40 6.75
CA VAL A 94 -10.91 2.81 8.10
C VAL A 94 -10.51 4.28 8.13
N THR A 95 -10.70 4.91 9.28
CA THR A 95 -10.19 6.25 9.60
C THR A 95 -8.69 6.21 9.89
N LEU A 96 -8.02 7.38 9.91
CA LEU A 96 -6.60 7.44 10.27
C LEU A 96 -6.33 6.87 11.66
N ASN A 97 -7.23 7.12 12.62
CA ASN A 97 -7.03 6.68 14.00
C ASN A 97 -7.13 5.15 14.12
N GLU A 98 -8.14 4.53 13.49
CA GLU A 98 -8.28 3.08 13.42
C GLU A 98 -7.11 2.43 12.69
N LEU A 99 -6.58 3.08 11.65
CA LEU A 99 -5.44 2.55 10.90
C LEU A 99 -4.21 2.35 11.79
N LYS A 100 -3.97 3.20 12.79
CA LYS A 100 -2.80 3.11 13.70
C LYS A 100 -2.72 1.78 14.45
N ASP A 101 -3.85 1.13 14.69
CA ASP A 101 -3.91 -0.16 15.37
C ASP A 101 -3.59 -1.34 14.42
N HIS A 102 -3.42 -1.06 13.13
CA HIS A 102 -3.26 -2.05 12.05
C HIS A 102 -1.98 -1.88 11.22
N VAL A 103 -1.14 -0.86 11.47
CA VAL A 103 0.12 -0.60 10.76
C VAL A 103 1.35 -0.58 11.65
#